data_AF-A0A7Y7DLP6-F1
#
_entry.id   AF-A0A7Y7DLP6-F1
#
_cell.length_a   1.000
_cell.length_b   1.000
_cell.length_c   1.000
_cell.angle_alpha   90.00
_cell.angle_beta   90.00
_cell.angle_gamma   90.00
#
_symmetry.space_group_name_H-M   'P 1'
#
loop_
_entity.id
_entity.type
_entity.pdbx_description
1 polymer ?
#
loop_
_entity_poly.entity_id
_entity_poly.type
_entity_poly.pdbx_seq_one_letter_code
_entity_poly.pdbx_strand_id
1 'polypeptide(L)'
;MQNKTNQVKDEAAIKNLLSRMPTSVATSFNEEQLIHLKLALAARKWGKHKVDIRGTFPVPFMRSRIYYVFLMGRNFRELSRREQVVSAFSVAVFITLFITFSVLMGLLVLYLIKSALGINIFKDFSFGIWDWFKGLWQ
;
A
#
# COMPACT_ATOMS: atom_id res chain seq x y z
N MET A 1 -26.93 -33.59 13.60
CA MET A 1 -25.66 -32.95 13.19
C MET A 1 -24.53 -33.96 12.96
N GLN A 2 -24.82 -35.18 12.47
CA GLN A 2 -23.84 -36.28 12.34
C GLN A 2 -23.42 -36.61 10.88
N ASN A 3 -23.92 -35.88 9.88
CA ASN A 3 -23.70 -36.20 8.46
C ASN A 3 -22.61 -35.34 7.76
N LYS A 4 -21.77 -34.62 8.51
CA LYS A 4 -20.67 -33.76 7.98
C LYS A 4 -19.26 -34.27 8.31
N THR A 5 -19.16 -35.45 8.90
CA THR A 5 -17.92 -36.15 9.32
C THR A 5 -17.45 -37.18 8.29
N ASN A 6 -17.84 -37.05 7.02
CA ASN A 6 -17.27 -37.87 5.95
C ASN A 6 -15.87 -37.33 5.62
N GLN A 7 -14.92 -37.85 6.41
CA GLN A 7 -13.47 -37.89 6.28
C GLN A 7 -12.80 -36.53 6.02
N VAL A 8 -12.55 -35.80 7.11
CA VAL A 8 -11.63 -34.64 7.12
C VAL A 8 -10.25 -35.01 6.52
N LYS A 9 -9.88 -36.28 6.60
CA LYS A 9 -8.69 -36.88 6.00
C LYS A 9 -8.61 -36.77 4.47
N ASP A 10 -9.75 -36.78 3.78
CA ASP A 10 -9.82 -36.73 2.31
C ASP A 10 -9.75 -35.30 1.75
N GLU A 11 -9.86 -34.30 2.62
CA GLU A 11 -9.71 -32.91 2.20
C GLU A 11 -8.30 -32.62 1.69
N ALA A 12 -8.19 -31.93 0.56
CA ALA A 12 -6.91 -31.70 -0.12
C ALA A 12 -5.84 -31.07 0.79
N ALA A 13 -6.22 -30.21 1.74
CA ALA A 13 -5.27 -29.59 2.68
C ALA A 13 -4.70 -30.61 3.68
N ILE A 14 -5.56 -31.47 4.24
CA ILE A 14 -5.18 -32.49 5.22
C ILE A 14 -4.43 -33.63 4.53
N LYS A 15 -4.91 -34.09 3.38
CA LYS A 15 -4.24 -35.11 2.56
C LYS A 15 -2.82 -34.70 2.17
N ASN A 16 -2.63 -33.46 1.72
CA ASN A 16 -1.29 -32.92 1.41
C ASN A 16 -0.40 -32.72 2.65
N LEU A 17 -0.98 -32.46 3.81
CA LEU A 17 -0.24 -32.38 5.07
C LEU A 17 0.27 -33.78 5.48
N LEU A 18 -0.63 -34.75 5.51
CA LEU A 18 -0.35 -36.13 5.95
C LEU A 18 0.62 -36.84 5.00
N SER A 19 0.58 -36.57 3.70
CA SER A 19 1.48 -37.19 2.71
C SER A 19 2.96 -36.79 2.87
N ARG A 20 3.25 -35.74 3.64
CA ARG A 20 4.61 -35.26 3.93
C ARG A 20 5.20 -35.86 5.21
N MET A 21 4.43 -36.67 5.93
CA MET A 21 4.85 -37.32 7.18
C MET A 21 5.16 -38.80 6.93
N PRO A 22 6.04 -39.42 7.75
CA PRO A 22 6.14 -40.86 7.79
C PRO A 22 4.78 -41.51 8.05
N THR A 23 4.51 -42.65 7.42
CA THR A 23 3.19 -43.30 7.47
C THR A 23 2.70 -43.54 8.90
N SER A 24 3.60 -43.94 9.81
CA SER A 24 3.27 -44.18 11.22
C SER A 24 2.70 -42.94 11.92
N VAL A 25 3.25 -41.75 11.62
CA VAL A 25 2.79 -40.47 12.18
C VAL A 25 1.53 -40.00 11.48
N ALA A 26 1.45 -40.16 10.14
CA ALA A 26 0.27 -39.77 9.38
C ALA A 26 -0.99 -40.56 9.82
N THR A 27 -0.83 -41.81 10.24
CA THR A 27 -1.92 -42.66 10.73
C THR A 27 -2.23 -42.49 12.22
N SER A 28 -1.37 -41.84 13.00
CA SER A 28 -1.61 -41.67 14.45
C SER A 28 -2.60 -40.57 14.79
N PHE A 29 -2.97 -39.72 13.83
CA PHE A 29 -3.94 -38.64 14.06
C PHE A 29 -5.38 -39.17 14.11
N ASN A 30 -6.11 -38.79 15.15
CA ASN A 30 -7.54 -39.03 15.26
C ASN A 30 -8.36 -37.91 14.57
N GLU A 31 -9.65 -38.13 14.36
CA GLU A 31 -10.53 -37.18 13.66
C GLU A 31 -10.60 -35.80 14.34
N GLU A 32 -10.62 -35.73 15.67
CA GLU A 32 -10.65 -34.47 16.41
C GLU A 32 -9.38 -33.64 16.16
N GLN A 33 -8.21 -34.30 16.18
CA GLN A 33 -6.94 -33.68 15.84
C GLN A 33 -6.91 -33.21 14.38
N LEU A 34 -7.45 -34.00 13.45
CA LEU A 34 -7.54 -33.62 12.03
C LEU A 34 -8.45 -32.40 11.83
N ILE A 35 -9.57 -32.32 12.56
CA ILE A 35 -10.47 -31.15 12.55
C ILE A 35 -9.73 -29.90 13.05
N HIS A 36 -9.02 -29.98 14.18
CA HIS A 36 -8.27 -28.85 14.70
C HIS A 36 -7.10 -28.44 13.79
N LEU A 37 -6.40 -29.41 13.19
CA LEU A 37 -5.38 -29.15 12.18
C LEU A 37 -5.98 -28.43 10.96
N LYS A 38 -7.15 -28.85 10.50
CA LYS A 38 -7.87 -28.19 9.40
C LYS A 38 -8.19 -26.75 9.73
N LEU A 39 -8.75 -26.48 10.92
CA LEU A 39 -9.07 -25.12 11.36
C LEU A 39 -7.81 -24.24 11.42
N ALA A 40 -6.71 -24.77 11.96
CA ALA A 40 -5.43 -24.08 12.02
C ALA A 40 -4.81 -23.82 10.64
N LEU A 41 -4.97 -24.74 9.67
CA LEU A 41 -4.51 -24.57 8.29
C LEU A 41 -5.37 -23.59 7.49
N ALA A 42 -6.70 -23.60 7.70
CA ALA A 42 -7.62 -22.68 7.04
C ALA A 42 -7.34 -21.21 7.37
N ALA A 43 -6.87 -20.94 8.59
CA ALA A 43 -6.42 -19.61 9.02
C ALA A 43 -5.19 -19.10 8.25
N ARG A 44 -4.43 -19.96 7.55
CA ARG A 44 -3.20 -19.58 6.83
C ARG A 44 -3.41 -19.14 5.37
N LYS A 45 -4.58 -18.64 5.00
CA LYS A 45 -4.78 -17.98 3.68
C LYS A 45 -4.08 -16.60 3.56
N TRP A 46 -2.93 -16.41 4.21
CA TRP A 46 -2.13 -15.18 4.13
C TRP A 46 -1.43 -14.97 2.77
N GLY A 47 -1.51 -15.94 1.85
CA GLY A 47 -0.64 -15.99 0.67
C GLY A 47 -1.27 -15.54 -0.66
N LYS A 48 -2.27 -14.64 -0.68
CA LYS A 48 -2.69 -13.99 -1.94
C LYS A 48 -2.53 -12.49 -1.84
N HIS A 49 -1.39 -11.99 -2.28
CA HIS A 49 -1.21 -10.58 -2.58
C HIS A 49 -1.99 -10.23 -3.85
N LYS A 50 -2.63 -9.06 -3.90
CA LYS A 50 -3.35 -8.61 -5.11
C LYS A 50 -2.41 -8.49 -6.30
N VAL A 51 -1.16 -8.12 -6.04
CA VAL A 51 -0.09 -8.08 -7.02
C VAL A 51 1.05 -8.94 -6.49
N ASP A 52 1.41 -9.97 -7.27
CA ASP A 52 2.57 -10.81 -7.04
C ASP A 52 3.30 -10.98 -8.37
N ILE A 53 4.29 -10.13 -8.60
CA ILE A 53 5.13 -10.17 -9.79
C ILE A 53 6.50 -10.66 -9.37
N ARG A 54 6.90 -11.79 -9.95
CA ARG A 54 8.20 -12.42 -9.73
C ARG A 54 8.85 -12.60 -11.07
N GLY A 55 10.12 -12.27 -11.17
CA GLY A 55 10.83 -12.41 -12.41
C GLY A 55 12.32 -12.55 -12.20
N THR A 56 12.98 -12.90 -13.28
CA THR A 56 14.42 -12.82 -13.37
C THR A 56 14.77 -12.05 -14.63
N PHE A 57 15.80 -11.22 -14.57
CA PHE A 57 16.40 -10.67 -15.77
C PHE A 57 17.89 -11.03 -15.82
N PRO A 58 18.40 -11.39 -17.02
CA PRO A 58 19.82 -11.64 -17.20
C PRO A 58 20.58 -10.32 -17.19
N VAL A 59 21.78 -10.33 -16.61
CA VAL A 59 22.72 -9.21 -16.72
C VAL A 59 23.74 -9.56 -17.80
N PRO A 60 23.99 -8.68 -18.79
CA PRO A 60 25.02 -8.92 -19.79
C PRO A 60 26.36 -9.24 -19.13
N PHE A 61 27.07 -10.24 -19.68
CA PHE A 61 28.40 -10.69 -19.21
C PHE A 61 28.43 -11.35 -17.82
N MET A 62 27.28 -11.61 -17.20
CA MET A 62 27.19 -12.34 -15.93
C MET A 62 26.38 -13.62 -16.11
N ARG A 63 26.88 -14.75 -15.57
CA ARG A 63 26.15 -16.03 -15.62
C ARG A 63 24.93 -16.07 -14.69
N SER A 64 24.91 -15.23 -13.66
CA SER A 64 23.80 -15.18 -12.72
C SER A 64 22.67 -14.30 -13.24
N ARG A 65 21.45 -14.69 -12.88
CA ARG A 65 20.23 -13.92 -13.13
C ARG A 65 19.86 -13.20 -11.84
N ILE A 66 19.51 -11.92 -11.95
CA ILE A 66 18.97 -11.19 -10.81
C ILE A 66 17.50 -11.56 -10.68
N TYR A 67 17.11 -12.06 -9.52
CA TYR A 67 15.73 -12.34 -9.18
C TYR A 67 15.12 -11.12 -8.49
N TYR A 68 13.91 -10.76 -8.87
CA TYR A 68 13.15 -9.69 -8.24
C TYR A 68 11.75 -10.15 -7.87
N VAL A 69 11.22 -9.52 -6.82
CA VAL A 69 9.88 -9.76 -6.31
C VAL A 69 9.24 -8.42 -6.04
N PHE A 70 8.08 -8.21 -6.64
CA PHE A 70 7.21 -7.08 -6.37
C PHE A 70 5.88 -7.62 -5.82
N LEU A 71 5.68 -7.41 -4.52
CA LEU A 71 4.44 -7.74 -3.82
C LEU A 71 3.72 -6.45 -3.47
N MET A 72 2.46 -6.34 -3.86
CA MET A 72 1.60 -5.25 -3.44
C MET A 72 0.25 -5.78 -2.98
N GLY A 73 -0.24 -5.25 -1.87
CA GLY A 73 -1.50 -5.66 -1.28
C GLY A 73 -1.87 -4.83 -0.06
N ARG A 74 -3.08 -5.06 0.44
CA ARG A 74 -3.54 -4.43 1.68
C ARG A 74 -2.73 -4.98 2.85
N ASN A 75 -2.12 -4.10 3.63
CA ASN A 75 -1.50 -4.51 4.88
C ASN A 75 -2.60 -4.81 5.91
N PHE A 76 -2.70 -6.05 6.35
CA PHE A 76 -3.62 -6.50 7.40
C PHE A 76 -2.94 -6.62 8.77
N ARG A 77 -1.64 -6.31 8.85
CA ARG A 77 -0.89 -6.32 10.10
C ARG A 77 -1.16 -5.01 10.82
N GLU A 78 -1.09 -5.05 12.15
CA GLU A 78 -1.04 -3.81 12.94
C GLU A 78 0.22 -3.03 12.57
N LEU A 79 0.06 -1.73 12.35
CA LEU A 79 1.18 -0.85 12.01
C LEU A 79 2.15 -0.80 13.18
N SER A 80 3.44 -0.99 12.90
CA SER A 80 4.48 -0.76 13.89
C SER A 80 4.50 0.72 14.32
N ARG A 81 5.01 1.00 15.52
CA ARG A 81 5.13 2.39 16.02
C ARG A 81 5.87 3.29 15.04
N ARG A 82 6.91 2.78 14.36
CA ARG A 82 7.66 3.53 13.34
C ARG A 82 6.81 3.85 12.12
N GLU A 83 6.05 2.89 11.61
CA GLU A 83 5.16 3.10 10.46
C GLU A 83 4.04 4.09 10.80
N GLN A 84 3.50 4.06 12.03
CA GLN A 84 2.52 5.05 12.48
C GLN A 84 3.09 6.47 12.48
N VAL A 85 4.32 6.65 12.99
CA VAL A 85 5.01 7.94 12.99
C VAL A 85 5.27 8.43 11.57
N VAL A 86 5.78 7.56 10.69
CA VAL A 86 6.03 7.90 9.28
C VAL A 86 4.74 8.27 8.56
N SER A 87 3.65 7.53 8.81
CA SER A 87 2.33 7.83 8.24
C SER A 87 1.82 9.19 8.71
N ALA A 88 1.83 9.44 10.02
CA ALA A 88 1.40 10.71 10.60
C ALA A 88 2.24 11.89 10.08
N PHE A 89 3.57 11.72 10.00
CA PHE A 89 4.46 12.72 9.45
C PHE A 89 4.17 13.01 7.97
N SER A 90 3.97 11.97 7.17
CA SER A 90 3.63 12.11 5.74
C SER A 90 2.32 12.88 5.57
N VAL A 91 1.29 12.52 6.34
CA VAL A 91 0.00 13.22 6.33
C VAL A 91 0.17 14.68 6.72
N ALA A 92 0.93 14.97 7.78
CA ALA A 92 1.21 16.34 8.20
C ALA A 92 1.88 17.15 7.09
N VAL A 93 2.92 16.59 6.44
CA VAL A 93 3.60 17.25 5.32
C VAL A 93 2.65 17.55 4.17
N PHE A 94 1.79 16.61 3.77
CA PHE A 94 0.80 16.84 2.71
C PHE A 94 -0.20 17.94 3.07
N ILE A 95 -0.70 17.94 4.30
CA ILE A 95 -1.63 18.98 4.78
C ILE A 95 -0.94 20.34 4.77
N THR A 96 0.28 20.44 5.28
CA THR A 96 1.05 21.68 5.30
C THR A 96 1.26 22.21 3.88
N LEU A 97 1.72 21.36 2.96
CA LEU A 97 1.93 21.76 1.56
C LEU A 97 0.63 22.23 0.89
N PHE A 98 -0.48 21.53 1.15
CA PHE A 98 -1.78 21.90 0.59
C PHE A 98 -2.27 23.25 1.12
N ILE A 99 -2.13 23.50 2.43
CA ILE A 99 -2.51 24.79 3.04
C ILE A 99 -1.61 25.91 2.51
N THR A 100 -0.29 25.71 2.49
CA THR A 100 0.66 26.71 1.97
C THR A 100 0.34 27.05 0.51
N PHE A 101 0.10 26.05 -0.34
CA PHE A 101 -0.29 26.28 -1.73
C PHE A 101 -1.61 27.06 -1.83
N SER A 102 -2.62 26.69 -1.03
CA SER A 102 -3.93 27.36 -1.01
C SER A 102 -3.81 28.83 -0.58
N VAL A 103 -3.00 29.11 0.44
CA VAL A 103 -2.75 30.49 0.91
C VAL A 103 -2.01 31.30 -0.15
N LEU A 104 -0.96 30.76 -0.75
CA LEU A 104 -0.21 31.45 -1.82
C LEU A 104 -1.10 31.75 -3.02
N MET A 105 -1.94 30.79 -3.43
CA MET A 105 -2.91 30.99 -4.51
C MET A 105 -3.95 32.07 -4.14
N GLY A 106 -4.49 32.04 -2.92
CA GLY A 106 -5.42 33.06 -2.45
C GLY A 106 -4.81 34.46 -2.43
N LEU A 107 -3.57 34.60 -1.94
CA LEU A 107 -2.82 35.85 -1.96
C LEU A 107 -2.54 36.33 -3.38
N LEU A 108 -2.21 35.42 -4.29
CA LEU A 108 -2.01 35.75 -5.71
C LEU A 108 -3.30 36.32 -6.33
N VAL A 109 -4.45 35.68 -6.11
CA VAL A 109 -5.75 36.16 -6.62
C VAL A 109 -6.09 37.53 -6.03
N LEU A 110 -5.95 37.70 -4.71
CA LEU A 110 -6.19 39.00 -4.06
C LEU A 110 -5.26 40.09 -4.59
N TYR A 111 -3.99 39.75 -4.84
CA TYR A 111 -3.02 40.66 -5.46
C TYR A 111 -3.44 41.08 -6.87
N LEU A 112 -3.93 40.14 -7.69
CA LEU A 112 -4.40 40.45 -9.05
C LEU A 112 -5.65 41.34 -9.01
N ILE A 113 -6.62 41.05 -8.13
CA ILE A 113 -7.82 41.88 -7.95
C ILE A 113 -7.42 43.30 -7.51
N LYS A 114 -6.57 43.42 -6.48
CA LYS A 114 -6.04 44.70 -6.00
C LYS A 114 -5.38 45.47 -7.14
N SER A 115 -4.58 44.79 -7.97
CA SER A 115 -3.86 45.42 -9.09
C SER A 115 -4.78 45.85 -10.22
N ALA A 116 -5.82 45.06 -10.51
CA ALA A 116 -6.87 45.42 -11.46
C ALA A 116 -7.67 46.66 -11.03
N LEU A 117 -7.91 46.82 -9.73
CA LEU A 117 -8.58 48.00 -9.15
C LEU A 117 -7.70 49.25 -9.10
N GLY A 118 -6.42 49.17 -9.49
CA GLY A 118 -5.49 50.31 -9.48
C GLY A 118 -5.10 50.78 -8.07
N ILE A 119 -5.37 49.99 -7.03
CA ILE A 119 -5.04 50.35 -5.64
C ILE A 119 -3.53 50.20 -5.45
N ASN A 120 -2.82 51.28 -5.15
CA ASN A 120 -1.38 51.25 -4.86
C ASN A 120 -1.13 51.44 -3.36
N ILE A 121 -0.78 50.32 -2.68
CA ILE A 121 -0.41 50.32 -1.25
C ILE A 121 1.00 50.89 -1.06
N PHE A 122 1.90 50.65 -2.03
CA PHE A 122 3.24 51.23 -2.10
C PHE A 122 3.32 52.12 -3.34
N LYS A 123 3.85 53.33 -3.19
CA LYS A 123 3.88 54.33 -4.27
C LYS A 123 4.81 53.93 -5.42
N ASP A 124 5.92 53.25 -5.12
CA ASP A 124 6.99 52.96 -6.10
C ASP A 124 7.39 51.48 -6.15
N PHE A 125 6.54 50.57 -5.62
CA PHE A 125 6.84 49.14 -5.61
C PHE A 125 5.64 48.31 -6.02
N SER A 126 5.83 47.47 -7.03
CA SER A 126 4.89 46.44 -7.44
C SER A 126 5.66 45.14 -7.72
N PHE A 127 5.03 44.00 -7.48
CA PHE A 127 5.63 42.69 -7.75
C PHE A 127 5.75 42.35 -9.25
N GLY A 128 5.24 43.19 -10.17
CA GLY A 128 5.27 42.95 -11.62
C GLY A 128 4.39 41.81 -12.14
N ILE A 129 3.78 41.01 -11.25
CA ILE A 129 2.94 39.86 -11.62
C ILE A 129 1.70 40.29 -12.42
N TRP A 130 1.13 41.47 -12.14
CA TRP A 130 -0.01 42.01 -12.87
C TRP A 130 0.34 42.37 -14.32
N ASP A 131 1.52 42.94 -14.55
CA ASP A 131 1.97 43.29 -15.90
C ASP A 131 2.27 42.05 -16.73
N TRP A 132 2.90 41.04 -16.12
CA TRP A 132 3.03 39.71 -16.72
C TRP A 132 1.67 39.10 -17.06
N PHE A 133 0.70 39.13 -16.13
CA PHE A 133 -0.63 38.58 -16.35
C PHE A 133 -1.37 39.26 -17.51
N LYS A 134 -1.33 40.60 -17.60
CA LYS A 134 -1.91 41.34 -18.74
C LYS A 134 -1.26 40.95 -20.06
N GLY A 135 0.06 40.72 -20.07
CA GLY A 135 0.80 40.28 -21.26
C GLY A 135 0.43 38.88 -21.76
N LEU A 136 -0.27 38.07 -20.97
CA LEU A 136 -0.79 36.76 -21.42
C LEU A 136 -2.02 36.89 -22.33
N TRP A 137 -2.66 38.06 -22.36
CA TRP A 137 -3.90 38.32 -23.11
C TRP A 137 -3.74 39.38 -24.20
N GLN A 138 -2.50 39.79 -24.48
CA GLN A 138 -2.11 40.61 -25.63
C GLN A 138 -1.62 39.70 -26.76
#